data_AF-A0A8X6X8L7-F1
#
_entry.id   AF-A0A8X6X8L7-F1
#
_cell.length_a   1.000
_cell.length_b   1.000
_cell.length_c   1.000
_cell.angle_alpha   90.00
_cell.angle_beta   90.00
_cell.angle_gamma   90.00
#
_symmetry.space_group_name_H-M   'P 1'
#
loop_
_entity.id
_entity.type
_entity.pdbx_description
1 polymer ?
#
loop_
_entity_poly.entity_id
_entity_poly.type
_entity_poly.pdbx_seq_one_letter_code
_entity_poly.pdbx_strand_id
1 'polypeptide(L)'
;MAKLKNKIPPLLLCCQNFVYNPEKWYSRVSHLQEVLNSTFQRSIKMTPFKLLFGTKVKFCQDIEIVQLLNDEITAQFQQQCDALGKDAKKQIYKVQDENDRTYNLRRRQTHK
;
A
#
# COMPACT_ATOMS: atom_id res chain seq x y z
N MET A 1 3.13 25.69 -19.86
CA MET A 1 4.01 26.33 -18.85
C MET A 1 3.64 25.79 -17.48
N ALA A 2 4.46 24.88 -16.94
CA ALA A 2 4.19 24.19 -15.69
C ALA A 2 4.40 25.15 -14.51
N LYS A 3 3.36 25.34 -13.69
CA LYS A 3 3.45 26.06 -12.42
C LYS A 3 4.25 25.19 -11.44
N LEU A 4 5.53 25.51 -11.23
CA LEU A 4 6.26 25.08 -10.04
C LEU A 4 5.55 25.69 -8.83
N LYS A 5 4.66 24.92 -8.21
CA LYS A 5 4.20 25.17 -6.84
C LYS A 5 5.43 24.98 -5.97
N ASN A 6 6.12 26.08 -5.66
CA ASN A 6 7.16 26.11 -4.66
C ASN A 6 6.56 25.62 -3.34
N LYS A 7 6.72 24.33 -3.04
CA LYS A 7 6.49 23.79 -1.71
C LYS A 7 7.42 24.58 -0.79
N ILE A 8 6.84 25.42 0.05
CA ILE A 8 7.54 26.08 1.14
C ILE A 8 8.32 24.98 1.87
N PRO A 9 9.66 25.09 2.03
CA PRO A 9 10.45 24.12 2.76
C PRO A 9 9.82 23.89 4.14
N PRO A 10 9.68 22.66 4.64
CA PRO A 10 9.10 22.34 5.95
C PRO A 10 9.67 23.18 7.10
N LEU A 11 10.94 23.59 6.96
CA LEU A 11 11.65 24.47 7.89
C LEU A 11 10.98 25.84 8.10
N LEU A 12 10.36 26.42 7.07
CA LEU A 12 9.72 27.74 7.14
C LEU A 12 8.39 27.70 7.92
N LEU A 13 7.67 26.56 7.90
CA LEU A 13 6.43 26.40 8.68
C LEU A 13 6.71 26.16 10.18
N CYS A 14 7.84 25.52 10.50
CA CYS A 14 8.25 25.29 11.90
C CYS A 14 8.70 26.59 12.59
N CYS A 15 9.38 27.48 11.86
CA CYS A 15 9.83 28.77 12.40
C CYS A 15 8.68 29.76 12.68
N GLN A 16 7.58 29.70 11.91
CA GLN A 16 6.46 30.65 12.08
C GLN A 16 5.74 30.52 13.43
N ASN A 17 5.70 29.32 14.02
CA ASN A 17 5.03 29.08 15.31
C ASN A 17 5.95 29.18 16.54
N PHE A 18 7.28 29.19 16.35
CA PHE A 18 8.26 29.41 17.42
C PHE A 18 8.22 30.84 17.96
N VAL A 19 7.98 31.80 17.06
CA VAL A 19 7.91 33.24 17.37
C VAL A 19 6.77 33.57 18.35
N TYR A 20 5.71 32.77 18.39
CA TYR A 20 4.50 33.09 19.15
C TYR A 20 4.55 32.66 20.63
N ASN A 21 5.36 31.66 21.01
CA ASN A 21 5.41 31.11 22.37
C ASN A 21 6.80 30.51 22.70
N PRO A 22 7.82 31.33 23.00
CA PRO A 22 9.19 30.89 23.22
C PRO A 22 9.38 30.05 24.49
N GLU A 23 8.53 30.23 25.51
CA GLU A 23 8.66 29.52 26.80
C GLU A 23 8.42 28.00 26.70
N LYS A 24 7.71 27.55 25.66
CA LYS A 24 7.35 26.13 25.47
C LYS A 24 8.15 25.46 24.35
N TRP A 25 9.35 25.96 24.04
CA TRP A 25 10.19 25.43 22.96
C TRP A 25 10.49 23.92 23.11
N TYR A 26 10.67 23.44 24.35
CA TYR A 26 10.98 22.04 24.66
C TYR A 26 9.92 21.07 24.13
N SER A 27 8.64 21.46 24.12
CA SER A 27 7.53 20.64 23.61
C SER A 27 7.63 20.34 22.11
N ARG A 28 8.39 21.16 21.35
CA ARG A 28 8.54 21.04 19.90
C ARG A 28 9.83 20.32 19.49
N VAL A 29 10.72 20.01 20.43
CA VAL A 29 12.03 19.41 20.16
C VAL A 29 11.89 18.10 19.40
N SER A 30 10.97 17.22 19.82
CA SER A 30 10.75 15.92 19.15
C SER A 30 10.35 16.09 17.69
N HIS A 31 9.44 17.02 17.41
CA HIS A 31 8.99 17.31 16.05
C HIS A 31 10.10 17.96 15.21
N LEU A 32 10.87 18.88 15.78
CA LEU A 32 12.02 19.49 15.11
C LEU A 32 13.08 18.45 14.77
N GLN A 33 13.39 17.54 15.71
CA GLN A 33 14.35 16.46 15.49
C GLN A 33 13.89 15.52 14.36
N GLU A 34 12.61 15.19 14.30
CA GLU A 34 12.03 14.39 13.21
C GLU A 34 12.18 15.10 11.86
N VAL A 35 11.79 16.38 11.78
CA VAL A 35 11.91 17.18 10.54
C VAL A 35 13.36 17.32 10.11
N LEU A 36 14.28 17.63 11.01
CA LEU A 36 15.70 17.80 10.70
C LEU A 36 16.33 16.49 10.21
N ASN A 37 16.04 15.36 10.87
CA ASN A 37 16.64 14.08 10.53
C ASN A 37 16.03 13.44 9.28
N SER A 38 14.80 13.80 8.93
CA SER A 38 14.12 13.34 7.72
C SER A 38 14.32 14.24 6.50
N THR A 39 14.80 15.47 6.69
CA THR A 39 15.05 16.39 5.58
C THR A 39 16.29 15.98 4.79
N PHE A 40 16.19 16.06 3.45
CA PHE A 40 17.32 15.78 2.57
C PHE A 40 18.39 16.86 2.71
N GLN A 41 19.63 16.44 2.95
CA GLN A 41 20.76 17.35 3.09
C GLN A 41 21.71 17.23 1.90
N ARG A 42 21.97 18.38 1.24
CA ARG A 42 22.73 18.44 -0.02
C ARG A 42 24.17 17.98 0.12
N SER A 43 24.84 18.29 1.23
CA SER A 43 26.26 17.95 1.46
C SER A 43 26.49 16.44 1.52
N ILE A 44 25.60 15.71 2.19
CA ILE A 44 25.65 14.23 2.31
C ILE A 44 24.85 13.51 1.22
N LYS A 45 24.15 14.25 0.35
CA LYS A 45 23.26 13.73 -0.71
C LYS A 45 22.23 12.70 -0.23
N MET A 46 21.85 12.75 1.05
CA MET A 46 20.84 11.88 1.67
C MET A 46 20.26 12.55 2.94
N THR A 47 19.37 11.86 3.65
CA THR A 47 18.84 12.34 4.94
C THR A 47 19.77 11.88 6.07
N PRO A 48 19.98 12.67 7.14
CA PRO A 48 20.75 12.24 8.30
C PRO A 48 20.27 10.91 8.89
N PHE A 49 18.94 10.68 8.93
CA PHE A 49 18.39 9.41 9.38
C PHE A 49 18.83 8.24 8.49
N LYS A 50 18.81 8.41 7.17
CA LYS A 50 19.26 7.37 6.24
C LYS A 50 20.76 7.11 6.37
N LEU A 51 21.55 8.13 6.67
CA LEU A 51 22.97 7.98 6.93
C LEU A 51 23.23 7.13 8.18
N LEU A 52 22.45 7.33 9.25
CA LEU A 52 22.63 6.62 10.52
C LEU A 52 22.07 5.18 10.50
N PHE A 53 20.89 4.98 9.90
CA PHE A 53 20.15 3.71 9.98
C PHE A 53 20.13 2.94 8.65
N GLY A 54 20.67 3.50 7.56
CA GLY A 54 20.68 2.87 6.24
C GLY A 54 19.31 2.83 5.54
N THR A 55 18.23 3.24 6.20
CA THR A 55 16.85 3.13 5.72
C THR A 55 16.17 4.51 5.64
N LYS A 56 15.09 4.62 4.85
CA LYS A 56 14.29 5.86 4.81
C LYS A 56 13.40 5.93 6.06
N VAL A 57 13.21 7.15 6.58
CA VAL A 57 12.22 7.41 7.65
C VAL A 57 10.85 6.97 7.16
N LYS A 58 10.11 6.23 7.99
CA LYS A 58 8.69 5.95 7.79
C LYS A 58 7.90 6.89 8.70
N PHE A 59 7.10 7.78 8.12
CA PHE A 59 6.20 8.61 8.90
C PHE A 59 4.95 7.82 9.30
N CYS A 60 4.25 8.24 10.35
CA CYS A 60 2.99 7.62 10.78
C CYS A 60 1.96 7.56 9.63
N GLN A 61 1.91 8.63 8.83
CA GLN A 61 1.06 8.71 7.62
C GLN A 61 1.47 7.71 6.54
N ASP A 62 2.77 7.43 6.39
CA ASP A 62 3.25 6.42 5.44
C ASP A 62 2.83 5.01 5.84
N ILE A 63 2.73 4.73 7.15
CA ILE A 63 2.31 3.42 7.66
C ILE A 63 0.85 3.16 7.30
N GLU A 64 -0.03 4.14 7.52
CA GLU A 64 -1.46 4.04 7.18
C GLU A 64 -1.66 3.88 5.66
N ILE A 65 -0.94 4.66 4.85
CA ILE A 65 -0.99 4.54 3.38
C ILE A 65 -0.52 3.16 2.92
N VAL A 66 0.56 2.63 3.50
CA VAL A 66 1.07 1.29 3.17
C VAL A 66 0.08 0.20 3.58
N GLN A 67 -0.59 0.34 4.72
CA GLN A 67 -1.64 -0.60 5.14
C GLN A 67 -2.79 -0.60 4.15
N LEU A 68 -3.32 0.57 3.81
CA LEU A 68 -4.42 0.70 2.84
C LEU A 68 -4.07 0.11 1.47
N LEU A 69 -2.84 0.35 0.97
CA LEU A 69 -2.37 -0.24 -0.28
C LEU A 69 -2.27 -1.78 -0.21
N ASN A 70 -1.79 -2.32 0.92
CA ASN A 70 -1.71 -3.77 1.09
C ASN A 70 -3.10 -4.41 1.14
N ASP A 71 -4.06 -3.76 1.81
CA ASP A 71 -5.45 -4.22 1.87
C ASP A 71 -6.09 -4.21 0.47
N GLU A 72 -5.85 -3.16 -0.32
CA GLU A 72 -6.33 -3.07 -1.70
C GLU A 72 -5.73 -4.17 -2.59
N ILE A 73 -4.41 -4.38 -2.52
CA ILE A 73 -3.73 -5.44 -3.27
C ILE A 73 -4.29 -6.82 -2.89
N THR A 74 -4.50 -7.05 -1.60
CA THR A 74 -5.04 -8.32 -1.08
C THR A 74 -6.47 -8.54 -1.58
N ALA A 75 -7.31 -7.50 -1.53
CA ALA A 75 -8.68 -7.57 -2.01
C ALA A 75 -8.76 -7.84 -3.51
N GLN A 76 -7.94 -7.15 -4.31
CA GLN A 76 -7.85 -7.36 -5.76
C GLN A 76 -7.41 -8.79 -6.09
N PHE A 77 -6.41 -9.31 -5.39
CA PHE A 77 -5.95 -10.69 -5.57
C PHE A 77 -7.07 -11.69 -5.26
N GLN A 78 -7.76 -11.54 -4.13
CA GLN A 78 -8.88 -12.41 -3.78
C GLN A 78 -9.99 -12.38 -4.82
N GLN A 79 -10.33 -11.19 -5.33
CA GLN A 79 -11.34 -11.05 -6.38
C GLN A 79 -10.96 -11.80 -7.67
N GLN A 80 -9.68 -11.77 -8.05
CA GLN A 80 -9.18 -12.52 -9.20
C GLN A 80 -9.27 -14.03 -8.96
N CYS A 81 -8.88 -14.50 -7.77
CA CYS A 81 -9.01 -15.90 -7.39
C CYS A 81 -10.48 -16.37 -7.42
N ASP A 82 -11.40 -15.56 -6.90
CA ASP A 82 -12.82 -15.87 -6.90
C ASP A 82 -13.41 -15.92 -8.32
N ALA A 83 -12.98 -15.00 -9.19
CA ALA A 83 -13.38 -15.01 -10.59
C ALA A 83 -12.90 -16.27 -11.31
N LEU A 84 -11.61 -16.61 -11.15
CA LEU A 84 -11.02 -17.84 -11.68
C LEU A 84 -11.73 -19.09 -11.14
N GLY A 85 -12.03 -19.12 -9.84
CA GLY A 85 -12.77 -20.22 -9.21
C GLY A 85 -14.18 -20.39 -9.78
N LYS A 86 -14.91 -19.30 -10.00
CA LYS A 86 -16.23 -19.32 -10.63
C LYS A 86 -16.18 -19.86 -12.05
N ASP A 87 -15.18 -19.45 -12.82
CA ASP A 87 -15.03 -19.88 -14.21
C ASP A 87 -14.60 -21.34 -14.30
N ALA A 88 -13.63 -21.78 -13.48
CA ALA A 88 -13.25 -23.18 -13.40
C ALA A 88 -14.45 -24.06 -13.00
N LYS A 89 -15.25 -23.65 -12.02
CA LYS A 89 -16.46 -24.36 -11.60
C LYS A 89 -17.46 -24.51 -12.74
N LYS A 90 -17.68 -23.45 -13.54
CA LYS A 90 -18.55 -23.52 -14.73
C LYS A 90 -18.02 -24.50 -15.77
N GLN A 91 -16.71 -24.53 -16.02
CA GLN A 91 -16.13 -25.46 -17.00
C GLN A 91 -16.23 -26.92 -16.52
N ILE A 92 -15.96 -27.17 -15.23
CA ILE A 92 -16.12 -28.51 -14.64
C ILE A 92 -17.56 -29.00 -14.81
N TYR A 93 -18.56 -28.17 -14.51
CA TYR A 93 -19.97 -28.57 -14.69
C TYR A 93 -20.33 -28.87 -16.14
N LYS A 94 -19.81 -28.10 -17.11
CA LYS A 94 -20.02 -28.40 -18.53
C LYS A 94 -19.48 -29.76 -18.91
N VAL A 95 -18.24 -30.06 -18.49
CA VAL A 95 -17.60 -31.36 -18.76
C VAL A 95 -18.35 -32.49 -18.05
N GLN A 96 -18.83 -32.27 -16.83
CA GLN A 96 -19.63 -33.26 -16.10
C GLN A 96 -20.95 -33.57 -16.80
N ASP A 97 -21.70 -32.54 -17.22
CA ASP A 97 -22.96 -32.73 -17.95
C ASP A 97 -22.74 -33.44 -19.29
N GLU A 98 -21.67 -33.10 -20.02
CA GLU A 98 -21.31 -33.79 -21.27
C GLU A 98 -20.89 -35.25 -21.04
N ASN A 99 -20.15 -35.52 -19.97
CA ASN A 99 -19.78 -36.87 -19.56
C ASN A 99 -21.01 -37.70 -19.17
N ASP A 100 -21.94 -37.12 -18.41
CA ASP A 100 -23.18 -37.78 -18.00
C ASP A 100 -24.06 -38.14 -19.19
N ARG A 101 -24.21 -37.21 -20.15
CA ARG A 101 -24.91 -37.46 -21.42
C ARG A 101 -24.26 -38.60 -22.19
N THR A 102 -22.93 -38.56 -22.33
CA THR A 102 -22.16 -39.58 -23.06
C THR A 102 -22.26 -40.96 -22.40
N TYR A 103 -22.18 -41.01 -21.07
CA TYR A 103 -22.32 -42.23 -20.29
C TYR A 103 -23.73 -42.82 -20.45
N ASN A 104 -24.77 -42.01 -20.30
CA ASN A 104 -26.16 -42.45 -20.42
C ASN A 104 -26.49 -43.03 -21.80
N LEU A 105 -25.90 -42.50 -22.88
CA LEU A 105 -26.06 -43.07 -24.24
C LEU A 105 -25.41 -44.45 -24.41
N ARG A 106 -24.29 -44.70 -23.73
CA ARG A 106 -23.51 -45.95 -23.86
C ARG A 106 -23.86 -47.00 -22.81
N ARG A 107 -24.60 -46.61 -21.78
CA ARG A 107 -24.97 -47.47 -20.66
C ARG A 107 -25.94 -48.56 -21.11
N ARG A 108 -25.58 -49.82 -20.88
CA ARG A 108 -26.52 -50.96 -21.03
C ARG A 108 -27.59 -50.89 -19.94
N GLN A 109 -28.84 -51.18 -20.30
CA GLN A 109 -29.90 -51.30 -19.31
C GLN A 109 -29.56 -52.43 -18.34
N THR A 110 -29.64 -52.14 -17.03
CA THR A 110 -29.51 -53.17 -16.01
C THR A 110 -30.73 -54.08 -16.15
N HIS A 111 -30.53 -55.34 -16.57
CA HIS A 111 -31.59 -56.34 -16.51
C HIS A 111 -32.00 -56.50 -15.03
N LYS A 112 -33.27 -56.22 -14.75
CA LYS A 112 -33.92 -56.52 -13.47
C LYS A 112 -34.47 -57.94 -13.49
#